data_AF-A0A8S3JFC1-F1
#
_entry.id   AF-A0A8S3JFC1-F1
#
_cell.length_a   1.000
_cell.length_b   1.000
_cell.length_c   1.000
_cell.angle_alpha   90.00
_cell.angle_beta   90.00
_cell.angle_gamma   90.00
#
_symmetry.space_group_name_H-M   'P 1'
#
loop_
_entity.id
_entity.type
_entity.pdbx_description
1 polymer ?
#
loop_
_entity_poly.entity_id
_entity_poly.type
_entity_poly.pdbx_seq_one_letter_code
_entity_poly.pdbx_strand_id
1 'polypeptide(L)' 'TYPYVTSSNCSIGGACTGLGLPPKYIGDIYGVVKAYTTRVGDGVFPTELKNEIGEHLQTRG' A
#
# COMPACT_ATOMS: atom_id res chain seq x y z
N THR A 1 2.28 8.46 -1.58
CA THR A 1 3.04 9.59 -1.01
C THR A 1 2.37 10.86 -1.45
N TYR A 2 1.78 11.66 -0.55
CA TYR A 2 0.97 12.83 -0.96
C TYR A 2 1.77 13.73 -1.93
N PRO A 3 1.18 14.17 -3.06
CA PRO A 3 -0.24 14.04 -3.46
C PRO A 3 -0.58 12.72 -4.19
N TYR A 4 0.39 11.87 -4.50
CA TYR A 4 0.21 10.57 -5.16
C TYR A 4 -0.32 9.52 -4.17
N VAL A 5 -1.58 9.67 -3.78
CA VAL A 5 -2.32 8.80 -2.86
C VAL A 5 -3.76 8.66 -3.34
N THR A 6 -4.48 7.66 -2.83
CA THR A 6 -5.94 7.62 -2.98
C THR A 6 -6.60 8.67 -2.07
N SER A 7 -7.85 9.05 -2.39
CA SER A 7 -8.63 10.04 -1.64
C SER A 7 -9.39 9.44 -0.44
N SER A 8 -9.11 8.19 -0.08
CA SER A 8 -9.69 7.49 1.07
C SER A 8 -8.62 7.03 2.05
N ASN A 9 -9.03 6.60 3.24
CA ASN A 9 -8.11 6.11 4.27
C ASN A 9 -7.99 4.58 4.21
N CYS A 10 -6.86 4.09 3.70
CA CYS A 10 -6.56 2.64 3.65
C CYS A 10 -5.88 2.10 4.92
N SER A 11 -5.68 2.93 5.95
CA SER A 11 -5.18 2.47 7.25
C SER A 11 -6.33 1.89 8.11
N ILE A 12 -5.99 1.31 9.25
CA ILE A 12 -6.98 0.77 10.21
C ILE A 12 -8.03 1.80 10.65
N GLY A 13 -7.67 3.10 10.69
CA GLY A 13 -8.62 4.15 11.04
C GLY A 13 -9.79 4.27 10.06
N GLY A 14 -9.58 3.88 8.79
CA GLY A 14 -10.64 3.83 7.79
C GLY A 14 -11.72 2.80 8.10
N ALA A 15 -11.38 1.70 8.80
CA ALA A 15 -12.38 0.73 9.24
C ALA A 15 -13.29 1.32 10.32
N CYS A 16 -12.72 2.05 11.29
CA CYS A 16 -13.49 2.69 12.36
C CYS A 16 -14.46 3.74 11.81
N THR A 17 -13.98 4.65 10.95
CA THR A 17 -14.83 5.72 10.40
C THR A 17 -15.79 5.21 9.33
N GLY A 18 -15.36 4.25 8.49
CA GLY A 18 -16.16 3.71 7.39
C GLY A 18 -17.28 2.76 7.82
N LEU A 19 -17.09 2.02 8.92
CA LEU A 19 -18.09 1.08 9.46
C LEU A 19 -18.81 1.59 10.71
N GLY A 20 -18.42 2.77 11.24
CA GLY A 20 -18.95 3.28 12.51
C GLY A 20 -18.55 2.41 13.71
N LEU A 21 -17.40 1.73 13.64
CA LEU A 21 -16.94 0.81 14.67
C LEU A 21 -16.08 1.54 15.72
N PRO A 22 -16.43 1.48 17.01
CA PRO A 22 -15.54 1.99 18.07
C PRO A 22 -14.18 1.27 18.06
N PRO A 23 -13.04 1.99 18.16
CA PRO A 23 -11.70 1.39 18.06
C PRO A 23 -11.43 0.25 19.05
N LYS A 24 -12.09 0.24 20.20
CA LYS A 24 -11.98 -0.82 21.22
C LYS A 24 -12.41 -2.22 20.74
N TYR A 25 -13.14 -2.31 19.63
CA TYR A 25 -13.57 -3.58 19.05
C TYR A 25 -12.63 -4.11 17.97
N ILE A 26 -11.57 -3.37 17.63
CA ILE A 26 -10.52 -3.88 16.75
C ILE A 26 -9.73 -4.94 17.53
N GLY A 27 -9.66 -6.15 16.97
CA GLY A 27 -8.81 -7.24 17.47
C GLY A 27 -7.43 -7.20 16.83
N ASP A 28 -7.03 -8.32 16.23
CA ASP A 28 -5.71 -8.45 15.58
C ASP A 28 -5.64 -7.69 14.25
N ILE A 29 -4.47 -7.10 13.98
CA ILE A 29 -4.18 -6.38 12.73
C ILE A 29 -3.03 -7.09 12.01
N TYR A 30 -3.30 -7.64 10.84
CA TYR A 30 -2.31 -8.33 10.02
C TYR A 30 -1.85 -7.43 8.87
N GLY A 31 -0.57 -7.04 8.89
CA GLY A 31 0.05 -6.29 7.80
C GLY A 31 0.51 -7.23 6.68
N VAL A 32 0.01 -7.03 5.47
CA VAL A 32 0.42 -7.79 4.28
C VAL A 32 1.41 -6.97 3.47
N VAL A 33 2.61 -7.50 3.28
CA VAL A 33 3.67 -6.89 2.49
C VAL A 33 4.22 -7.86 1.45
N LYS A 34 4.60 -7.34 0.28
CA LYS A 34 5.34 -8.11 -0.73
C LYS A 34 6.83 -8.16 -0.35
N ALA A 35 7.54 -9.16 -0.88
CA ALA A 35 9.00 -9.25 -0.77
C ALA A 35 9.75 -8.15 -1.55
N TYR A 36 9.06 -7.44 -2.46
CA TYR A 36 9.57 -6.31 -3.23
C TYR A 36 8.48 -5.24 -3.35
N THR A 37 8.87 -3.99 -3.58
CA THR A 37 7.94 -2.86 -3.65
C THR A 37 7.46 -2.62 -5.07
N THR A 38 6.18 -2.27 -5.23
CA THR A 38 5.56 -1.95 -6.52
C THR A 38 4.65 -0.73 -6.36
N ARG A 39 4.43 0.03 -7.44
CA ARG A 39 3.44 1.10 -7.51
C ARG A 39 2.71 1.05 -8.85
N VAL A 40 1.43 1.39 -8.84
CA VAL A 40 0.66 1.79 -10.02
C VAL A 40 0.34 3.28 -9.89
N GLY A 41 0.60 4.06 -10.94
CA GLY A 41 0.48 5.52 -10.93
C GLY A 41 1.80 6.26 -10.63
N ASP A 42 1.73 7.58 -10.67
CA ASP A 42 2.91 8.46 -10.66
C ASP A 42 3.52 8.70 -9.26
N GLY A 43 4.57 9.51 -9.24
CA GLY A 43 5.21 10.06 -8.05
C GLY A 43 6.52 9.38 -7.68
N VAL A 44 7.24 9.98 -6.74
CA VAL A 44 8.58 9.51 -6.33
C VAL A 44 8.54 8.09 -5.80
N PHE A 45 9.41 7.23 -6.32
CA PHE A 45 9.58 5.86 -5.87
C PHE A 45 11.09 5.57 -5.64
N PRO A 46 11.59 5.69 -4.39
CA PRO A 46 13.02 5.68 -4.10
C PRO A 46 13.78 4.42 -4.53
N THR A 47 13.10 3.27 -4.53
CA THR A 47 13.69 1.97 -4.87
C THR A 47 13.22 1.46 -6.23
N GLU A 48 12.74 2.34 -7.10
CA GLU A 48 12.32 1.98 -8.46
C GLU A 48 13.51 1.43 -9.26
N LEU A 49 13.30 0.31 -9.95
CA LEU A 49 14.30 -0.32 -10.81
C LEU A 49 13.91 -0.13 -12.28
N LYS A 50 14.76 0.56 -13.04
CA LYS A 50 14.59 0.80 -14.49
C LYS A 50 15.58 -0.02 -15.33
N ASN A 51 15.86 -1.24 -14.86
CA ASN A 51 16.82 -2.17 -15.46
C ASN A 51 16.19 -3.57 -15.59
N GLU A 52 16.96 -4.53 -16.10
CA GLU A 52 16.53 -5.91 -16.36
C GLU A 52 16.01 -6.63 -15.10
N ILE A 53 16.52 -6.30 -13.90
CA ILE A 53 16.03 -6.87 -12.64
C ILE A 53 14.59 -6.41 -12.38
N GLY A 54 14.30 -5.12 -12.62
CA GLY A 54 12.95 -4.58 -12.52
C GLY A 54 11.97 -5.26 -13.49
N GLU A 55 12.37 -5.43 -14.74
CA GLU A 55 11.57 -6.11 -15.77
C GLU A 55 11.31 -7.60 -15.42
N HIS A 56 12.32 -8.28 -14.88
CA HIS A 56 12.18 -9.65 -14.40
C HIS A 56 11.15 -9.76 -13.28
N LEU A 57 11.22 -8.88 -12.27
CA LEU A 57 10.26 -8.84 -11.17
C LEU A 57 8.83 -8.55 -11.64
N GLN A 58 8.67 -7.64 -12.61
CA GLN A 58 7.37 -7.29 -13.19
C GLN A 58 6.75 -8.45 -13.98
N THR A 59 7.57 -9.20 -14.72
CA THR A 59 7.09 -10.29 -15.57
C THR A 59 6.72 -11.54 -14.77
N ARG A 60 7.44 -11.82 -13.67
CA ARG A 60 7.30 -13.07 -12.91
C ARG A 60 6.33 -13.03 -11.75
N GLY A 61 6.13 -11.89 -11.07
CA GLY A 61 5.41 -11.84 -9.80
C GLY A 61 4.30 -10.81 -9.73
#